data_AF-A0A5V2QQF2-F1
#
_entry.id   AF-A0A5V2QQF2-F1
#
_cell.length_a   1.000
_cell.length_b   1.000
_cell.length_c   1.000
_cell.angle_alpha   90.00
_cell.angle_beta   90.00
_cell.angle_gamma   90.00
#
_symmetry.space_group_name_H-M   'P 1'
#
loop_
_entity.id
_entity.type
_entity.pdbx_description
1 polymer ?
#
loop_
_entity_poly.entity_id
_entity_poly.type
_entity_poly.pdbx_seq_one_letter_code
_entity_poly.pdbx_strand_id
1 'polypeptide(L)' 'MYKVHVTEINTLTGEIRRYEHKQKFKSPRKAVKLTRELMDEIDRLRPVPDEYEYTIEAGKEKR' A
#
# COMPACT_ATOMS: atom_id res chain seq x y z
N MET A 1 14.27 -6.02 -8.27
CA MET A 1 14.08 -4.72 -7.57
C MET A 1 12.92 -4.90 -6.60
N TYR A 2 12.57 -3.93 -5.76
CA TYR A 2 11.39 -3.97 -4.90
C TYR A 2 10.40 -2.90 -5.35
N LYS A 3 9.12 -3.21 -5.33
CA LYS A 3 8.03 -2.31 -5.70
C LYS A 3 6.94 -2.39 -4.63
N VAL A 4 6.34 -1.26 -4.30
CA VAL A 4 5.26 -1.20 -3.30
C VAL A 4 3.93 -1.28 -4.02
N HIS A 5 3.05 -2.16 -3.55
CA HIS A 5 1.69 -2.33 -4.03
C HIS A 5 0.74 -1.89 -2.93
N VAL A 6 -0.33 -1.21 -3.31
CA VAL A 6 -1.41 -0.79 -2.42
C VAL A 6 -2.67 -1.47 -2.93
N THR A 7 -3.34 -2.19 -2.04
CA THR A 7 -4.67 -2.74 -2.29
C THR A 7 -5.64 -2.00 -1.38
N GLU A 8 -6.65 -1.39 -1.99
CA GLU A 8 -7.80 -0.78 -1.32
C GLU A 8 -8.99 -1.71 -1.55
N ILE A 9 -9.72 -2.02 -0.49
CA ILE A 9 -10.94 -2.82 -0.51
C ILE A 9 -12.04 -1.98 0.11
N ASN A 10 -13.07 -1.67 -0.67
CA ASN A 10 -14.30 -1.11 -0.11
C ASN A 10 -15.04 -2.23 0.60
N THR A 11 -15.20 -2.13 1.93
CA THR A 11 -15.82 -3.18 2.76
C THR A 11 -17.34 -3.28 2.53
N LEU A 12 -17.96 -2.19 2.06
CA LEU A 12 -19.40 -2.10 1.81
C LEU A 12 -19.80 -2.66 0.44
N THR A 13 -19.01 -2.37 -0.61
CA THR A 13 -19.30 -2.81 -1.98
C THR A 13 -18.52 -4.04 -2.40
N GLY A 14 -17.45 -4.39 -1.67
CA GLY A 14 -16.50 -5.44 -2.04
C GLY A 14 -15.60 -5.06 -3.21
N GLU A 15 -15.62 -3.82 -3.68
CA GLU A 15 -14.74 -3.36 -4.76
C GLU A 15 -13.28 -3.36 -4.33
N ILE A 16 -12.43 -3.98 -5.15
CA ILE A 16 -10.99 -4.06 -4.90
C ILE A 16 -10.26 -3.21 -5.93
N ARG A 17 -9.48 -2.26 -5.46
CA ARG A 17 -8.60 -1.44 -6.29
C ARG A 17 -7.14 -1.71 -5.93
N ARG A 18 -6.33 -1.94 -6.95
CA ARG A 18 -4.90 -2.22 -6.78
C ARG A 18 -4.08 -1.19 -7.52
N TYR A 19 -3.14 -0.60 -6.80
CA TYR A 19 -2.27 0.44 -7.31
C TYR A 19 -0.82 0.06 -7.06
N GLU A 20 0.03 0.42 -8.01
CA GLU A 20 1.47 0.22 -7.87
C GLU A 20 2.15 1.56 -7.68
N HIS A 21 3.00 1.64 -6.66
CA HIS A 21 3.82 2.83 -6.47
C HIS A 21 4.86 2.92 -7.59
N LYS A 22 4.97 4.08 -8.23
CA LYS A 22 5.89 4.31 -9.37
C LYS A 22 7.37 4.12 -8.97
N GLN A 23 7.71 4.40 -7.71
CA GLN A 23 9.08 4.31 -7.22
C GLN A 23 9.50 2.86 -7.00
N LYS A 24 10.57 2.43 -7.69
CA LYS A 24 11.23 1.15 -7.49
C LYS A 24 12.42 1.30 -6.55
N PHE A 25 12.60 0.33 -5.67
CA PHE A 25 13.68 0.31 -4.68
C PHE A 25 14.69 -0.78 -4.97
N LYS A 26 15.97 -0.47 -4.80
CA LYS A 26 17.04 -1.49 -4.86
C LYS A 26 17.15 -2.29 -3.55
N SER A 27 16.64 -1.76 -2.44
CA SER A 27 16.74 -2.36 -1.10
C SER A 27 15.36 -2.64 -0.51
N PRO A 28 15.14 -3.81 0.13
CA PRO A 28 13.86 -4.14 0.75
C PRO A 28 13.54 -3.21 1.92
N ARG A 29 14.55 -2.81 2.72
CA ARG A 29 14.35 -1.92 3.86
C ARG A 29 13.77 -0.56 3.44
N LYS A 30 14.17 -0.04 2.28
CA LYS A 30 13.63 1.22 1.76
C LYS A 30 12.18 1.07 1.30
N ALA A 31 11.84 -0.04 0.67
CA ALA A 31 10.46 -0.33 0.27
C ALA A 31 9.54 -0.48 1.50
N VAL A 32 9.99 -1.21 2.52
CA VAL A 32 9.24 -1.37 3.80
C VAL A 32 9.08 -0.04 4.53
N LYS A 33 10.10 0.83 4.50
CA LYS A 33 9.97 2.17 5.10
C LYS A 33 8.86 2.97 4.41
N LEU A 34 8.83 2.99 3.08
CA LEU A 34 7.76 3.66 2.34
C LEU A 34 6.39 3.04 2.65
N THR A 35 6.30 1.71 2.73
CA THR A 35 5.06 1.02 3.12
C THR A 35 4.52 1.54 4.45
N ARG A 36 5.38 1.72 5.46
CA ARG A 36 4.98 2.28 6.75
C ARG A 36 4.54 3.75 6.65
N GLU A 37 5.31 4.57 5.93
CA GLU A 37 4.98 5.99 5.75
C GLU A 37 3.61 6.17 5.06
N LEU A 38 3.30 5.35 4.06
CA LEU A 38 2.00 5.35 3.38
C LEU A 38 0.87 4.87 4.30
N MET A 39 1.11 3.85 5.13
CA MET A 39 0.12 3.37 6.08
C MET A 39 -0.18 4.42 7.15
N ASP A 40 0.85 5.08 7.69
CA ASP A 40 0.70 6.20 8.64
C ASP A 40 -0.04 7.40 8.02
N GLU A 41 0.12 7.65 6.72
CA GLU A 41 -0.61 8.69 5.99
C GLU A 41 -2.09 8.32 5.84
N ILE A 42 -2.39 7.09 5.42
CA ILE A 42 -3.76 6.59 5.30
C ILE A 42 -4.48 6.62 6.66
N ASP A 43 -3.82 6.18 7.73
CA ASP A 43 -4.40 6.18 9.07
C ASP A 43 -4.65 7.61 9.59
N ARG A 44 -3.78 8.57 9.25
CA ARG A 44 -4.01 9.99 9.59
C ARG A 44 -5.11 10.66 8.78
N LEU A 45 -5.26 10.28 7.51
CA LEU A 45 -6.22 10.89 6.59
C LEU A 45 -7.59 10.24 6.63
N ARG A 46 -7.77 9.08 7.28
CA ARG A 46 -9.07 8.40 7.38
C ARG A 46 -10.00 9.10 8.38
N PRO A 47 -11.12 9.71 7.94
CA PRO A 47 -12.15 10.21 8.85
C PRO A 47 -13.07 9.08 9.36
N VAL A 48 -13.13 7.94 8.67
CA VAL A 48 -13.99 6.79 9.01
C VAL A 48 -13.21 5.48 8.82
N PRO A 49 -12.97 4.70 9.89
CA PRO A 49 -12.14 3.51 9.82
C PRO A 49 -12.81 2.29 9.17
N ASP A 50 -14.15 2.26 9.07
CA ASP A 50 -14.90 1.03 8.77
C ASP A 50 -15.27 0.81 7.29
N GLU A 51 -15.15 1.82 6.42
CA GLU A 51 -15.64 1.73 5.02
C GLU A 51 -14.61 1.17 4.02
N TYR A 52 -13.31 1.24 4.36
CA TYR A 52 -12.24 0.81 3.47
C TYR A 52 -11.10 0.13 4.23
N GLU A 53 -10.73 -1.07 3.77
CA GLU A 53 -9.53 -1.78 4.20
C GLU A 53 -8.38 -1.53 3.22
N TYR A 54 -7.20 -1.20 3.77
CA TYR A 54 -6.00 -0.94 2.99
C TYR A 54 -4.89 -1.92 3.37
N THR A 55 -4.30 -2.55 2.35
CA THR A 55 -3.15 -3.43 2.50
C THR A 55 -2.02 -2.91 1.63
N ILE A 56 -0.86 -2.64 2.23
CA ILE A 56 0.32 -2.15 1.53
C ILE A 56 1.46 -3.17 1.63
N GLU A 57 1.97 -3.63 0.50
CA GLU A 57 2.96 -4.71 0.43
C GLU A 57 4.18 -4.32 -0.40
N ALA A 58 5.37 -4.66 0.10
CA ALA A 58 6.62 -4.53 -0.64
C ALA A 58 6.94 -5.86 -1.37
N GLY A 59 6.69 -5.90 -2.68
CA GLY A 59 6.97 -7.07 -3.53
C GLY A 59 8.35 -7.01 -4.15
N LYS A 60 9.06 -8.15 -4.21
CA LYS A 60 10.29 -8.29 -5.00
C LYS A 60 9.91 -8.48 -6.47
N GLU A 61 10.19 -7.47 -7.30
CA GLU A 61 10.16 -7.58 -8.74
C GLU A 61 11.29 -8.53 -9.17
N LYS A 62 10.92 -9.77 -9.54
CA LYS A 62 11.80 -10.70 -10.24
C LYS A 62 12.05 -10.10 -11.62
N ARG A 63 13.33 -9.87 -11.92
CA ARG A 63 13.79 -9.50 -13.25
C ARG A 63 13.98 -10.77 -14.06
#